data_AF-A0A968KL04-F1
#
_entry.id   AF-A0A968KL04-F1
#
_cell.length_a   1.000
_cell.length_b   1.000
_cell.length_c   1.000
_cell.angle_alpha   90.00
_cell.angle_beta   90.00
_cell.angle_gamma   90.00
#
_symmetry.space_group_name_H-M   'P 1'
#
loop_
_entity.id
_entity.type
_entity.pdbx_description
1 polymer ?
#
loop_
_entity_poly.entity_id
_entity_poly.type
_entity_poly.pdbx_seq_one_letter_code
_entity_poly.pdbx_strand_id
1 'polypeptide(L)'
;MVTRLSDQKGIDLVCEAVEPVLERGSAFVLLGSGEVRYENFFHRLARRYPGQAGAHIGFDEGLAHQILAGSDLLLMPSRYEPCGLTQLYGLKYG
;
A
#
# COMPACT_ATOMS: atom_id res chain seq x y z
N MET A 1 0.46 -2.92 1.82
CA MET A 1 0.37 -1.55 2.33
C MET A 1 -1.05 -1.25 2.76
N VAL A 2 -1.25 -0.70 3.97
CA VAL A 2 -2.58 -0.33 4.50
C VAL A 2 -2.52 1.13 4.96
N THR A 3 -3.16 2.06 4.25
CA THR A 3 -3.05 3.50 4.56
C THR A 3 -4.12 4.37 3.89
N ARG A 4 -4.24 5.63 4.32
CA ARG A 4 -4.95 6.67 3.56
C ARG A 4 -4.14 7.07 2.33
N LEU A 5 -4.81 7.27 1.20
CA LEU A 5 -4.16 7.63 -0.05
C LEU A 5 -4.02 9.14 -0.19
N SER A 6 -2.91 9.69 0.29
CA SER A 6 -2.61 11.12 0.22
C SER A 6 -1.11 11.42 0.12
N ASP A 7 -0.76 12.65 -0.28
CA ASP A 7 0.64 13.12 -0.33
C ASP A 7 1.34 13.03 1.02
N GLN A 8 0.61 13.25 2.12
CA GLN A 8 1.13 13.10 3.48
C GLN A 8 1.71 11.70 3.71
N LYS A 9 1.08 10.67 3.14
CA LYS A 9 1.47 9.27 3.26
C LYS A 9 2.51 8.84 2.22
N GLY A 10 3.04 9.78 1.44
CA GLY A 10 4.10 9.54 0.46
C GLY A 10 3.66 8.65 -0.70
N ILE A 11 2.37 8.69 -1.06
CA ILE A 11 1.83 7.83 -2.11
C ILE A 11 2.36 8.22 -3.50
N ASP A 12 2.65 9.50 -3.71
CA ASP A 12 3.39 10.00 -4.86
C ASP A 12 4.69 9.21 -5.11
N LEU A 13 5.47 8.99 -4.05
CA LEU A 13 6.73 8.23 -4.13
C LEU A 13 6.48 6.76 -4.49
N VAL A 14 5.41 6.17 -3.97
CA VAL A 14 5.03 4.78 -4.30
C VAL A 14 4.63 4.68 -5.76
N CYS A 15 3.86 5.64 -6.28
CA CYS A 15 3.44 5.67 -7.67
C CYS A 15 4.63 5.71 -8.64
N GLU A 16 5.70 6.42 -8.28
CA GLU A 16 6.91 6.51 -9.08
C GLU A 16 7.78 5.24 -9.01
N ALA A 17 7.82 4.57 -7.86
CA ALA A 17 8.74 3.47 -7.59
C ALA A 17 8.15 2.05 -7.79
N VAL A 18 6.83 1.89 -7.80
CA VAL A 18 6.20 0.56 -7.72
C VAL A 18 6.41 -0.29 -8.98
N GLU A 19 6.39 0.29 -10.19
CA GLU A 19 6.56 -0.48 -11.43
C GLU A 19 7.96 -1.15 -11.50
N PRO A 20 9.09 -0.43 -11.27
CA PRO A 20 10.41 -1.06 -11.19
C PRO A 20 10.55 -2.16 -10.13
N VAL A 21 9.77 -2.09 -9.04
CA VAL A 21 9.77 -3.12 -7.98
C VAL A 21 9.02 -4.36 -8.46
N LEU A 22 7.86 -4.20 -9.09
CA LEU A 22 7.09 -5.30 -9.69
C LEU A 22 7.89 -5.99 -10.80
N GLU A 23 8.58 -5.24 -11.65
CA GLU A 23 9.43 -5.77 -12.72
C GLU A 23 10.59 -6.66 -12.21
N ARG A 24 10.98 -6.51 -10.95
CA ARG A 24 11.98 -7.37 -10.29
C ARG A 24 11.38 -8.65 -9.70
N GLY A 25 10.10 -8.91 -9.92
CA GLY A 25 9.40 -10.13 -9.50
C GLY A 25 8.73 -10.03 -8.12
N SER A 26 8.62 -8.82 -7.56
CA SER A 26 7.89 -8.61 -6.30
C SER A 26 6.38 -8.52 -6.52
N ALA A 27 5.61 -8.77 -5.46
CA ALA A 27 4.18 -8.50 -5.43
C ALA A 27 3.88 -7.26 -4.58
N PHE A 28 2.83 -6.53 -4.95
CA PHE A 28 2.36 -5.34 -4.25
C PHE A 28 0.87 -5.46 -3.95
N VAL A 29 0.50 -5.29 -2.67
CA VAL A 29 -0.90 -5.24 -2.25
C VAL A 29 -1.18 -3.92 -1.54
N LEU A 30 -2.31 -3.30 -1.87
CA LEU A 30 -2.78 -2.06 -1.26
C LEU A 30 -4.22 -2.22 -0.76
N LEU A 31 -4.45 -1.77 0.47
CA LEU A 31 -5.77 -1.45 1.01
C LEU A 31 -5.78 0.01 1.46
N GLY A 32 -6.69 0.80 0.93
CA GLY A 32 -6.78 2.21 1.31
C GLY A 32 -7.77 3.00 0.47
N SER A 33 -8.09 4.21 0.90
CA SER A 33 -8.91 5.16 0.16
C SER A 33 -8.39 6.58 0.40
N GLY A 34 -8.74 7.51 -0.47
CA GLY A 34 -8.33 8.91 -0.35
C GLY A 34 -8.48 9.69 -1.65
N GLU A 35 -7.39 10.26 -2.13
CA GLU A 35 -7.43 11.10 -3.32
C GLU A 35 -7.65 10.26 -4.59
N VAL A 36 -8.64 10.67 -5.39
CA VAL A 36 -9.09 9.98 -6.61
C VAL A 36 -7.94 9.70 -7.60
N ARG A 37 -6.93 10.57 -7.67
CA ARG A 37 -5.75 10.38 -8.53
C ARG A 37 -4.98 9.10 -8.15
N TYR A 38 -4.85 8.82 -6.85
CA TYR A 38 -4.15 7.65 -6.34
C TYR A 38 -4.98 6.39 -6.48
N GLU A 39 -6.27 6.47 -6.17
CA GLU A 39 -7.19 5.35 -6.39
C GLU A 39 -7.18 4.90 -7.85
N ASN A 40 -7.29 5.85 -8.78
CA ASN A 40 -7.22 5.58 -10.21
C ASN A 40 -5.86 5.00 -10.64
N PHE A 41 -4.76 5.49 -10.07
CA PHE A 41 -3.44 4.93 -10.34
C PHE A 41 -3.36 3.46 -9.93
N PHE A 42 -3.73 3.12 -8.70
CA PHE A 42 -3.62 1.75 -8.21
C PHE A 42 -4.61 0.79 -8.87
N HIS A 43 -5.79 1.27 -9.28
CA HIS A 43 -6.67 0.49 -10.14
C HIS A 43 -6.05 0.17 -11.50
N ARG A 44 -5.35 1.13 -12.13
CA ARG A 44 -4.63 0.88 -13.38
C ARG A 44 -3.45 -0.07 -13.17
N LEU A 45 -2.71 0.10 -12.07
CA LEU A 45 -1.58 -0.77 -11.73
C LEU A 45 -2.02 -2.24 -11.56
N ALA A 46 -3.09 -2.48 -10.80
CA ALA A 46 -3.64 -3.82 -10.60
C ALA A 46 -4.13 -4.48 -11.91
N ARG A 47 -4.66 -3.68 -12.84
CA ARG A 47 -5.02 -4.15 -14.19
C ARG A 47 -3.80 -4.43 -15.06
N ARG A 48 -2.72 -3.67 -14.91
CA ARG A 48 -1.50 -3.79 -15.71
C ARG A 48 -0.61 -4.96 -15.27
N TYR A 49 -0.59 -5.27 -13.97
CA TYR A 49 0.22 -6.34 -13.38
C TYR A 49 -0.66 -7.38 -12.68
N PRO A 50 -1.54 -8.11 -13.41
CA PRO A 50 -2.41 -9.10 -12.81
C PRO A 50 -1.58 -10.21 -12.15
N GLY A 51 -1.97 -10.60 -10.93
CA GLY A 51 -1.25 -11.61 -10.14
C GLY A 51 -0.02 -11.09 -9.39
N GLN A 52 0.45 -9.87 -9.69
CA GLN A 52 1.53 -9.22 -8.93
C GLN A 52 1.06 -7.97 -8.19
N ALA A 53 0.08 -7.23 -8.71
CA ALA A 53 -0.47 -6.04 -8.07
C ALA A 53 -1.96 -6.22 -7.71
N GLY A 54 -2.29 -5.99 -6.45
CA GLY A 54 -3.66 -5.96 -5.93
C GLY A 54 -3.98 -4.63 -5.26
N ALA A 55 -5.14 -4.05 -5.56
CA ALA A 55 -5.59 -2.80 -4.95
C ALA A 55 -7.07 -2.89 -4.54
N HIS A 56 -7.32 -2.76 -3.24
CA HIS A 56 -8.66 -2.67 -2.66
C HIS A 56 -8.89 -1.23 -2.19
N ILE A 57 -9.82 -0.53 -2.86
CA ILE A 57 -10.17 0.85 -2.53
C ILE A 57 -11.30 0.86 -1.51
N GLY A 58 -11.01 1.32 -0.30
CA GLY A 58 -11.96 1.34 0.81
C GLY A 58 -11.30 1.12 2.16
N PHE A 59 -12.10 0.64 3.11
CA PHE A 59 -11.68 0.28 4.46
C PHE A 59 -12.24 -1.11 4.80
N ASP A 60 -11.36 -2.01 5.21
CA ASP A 60 -11.71 -3.35 5.69
C ASP A 60 -10.68 -3.77 6.75
N GLU A 61 -11.11 -3.86 8.00
CA GLU A 61 -10.24 -4.19 9.12
C GLU A 61 -9.72 -5.63 9.05
N GLY A 62 -10.56 -6.58 8.67
CA GLY A 62 -10.17 -7.99 8.55
C GLY A 62 -9.10 -8.17 7.48
N LEU A 63 -9.32 -7.55 6.31
CA LEU A 63 -8.35 -7.55 5.23
C LEU A 63 -7.07 -6.81 5.61
N ALA A 64 -7.16 -5.70 6.37
CA ALA A 64 -5.98 -5.00 6.86
C ALA A 64 -5.08 -5.92 7.69
N HIS A 65 -5.65 -6.66 8.64
CA HIS A 65 -4.91 -7.62 9.45
C HIS A 65 -4.31 -8.76 8.61
N GLN A 66 -5.04 -9.28 7.63
CA GLN A 66 -4.53 -10.31 6.72
C GLN A 66 -3.36 -9.80 5.88
N ILE A 67 -3.46 -8.58 5.32
CA ILE A 67 -2.37 -7.95 4.58
C ILE A 67 -1.16 -7.76 5.49
N LEU A 68 -1.35 -7.25 6.71
CA LEU A 68 -0.26 -7.04 7.65
C LEU A 68 0.45 -8.36 8.03
N ALA A 69 -0.30 -9.42 8.28
CA ALA A 69 0.25 -10.72 8.68
C ALA A 69 0.83 -11.54 7.51
N GLY A 70 0.40 -11.27 6.26
CA GLY A 70 0.80 -12.02 5.08
C GLY A 70 1.83 -11.32 4.19
N SER A 71 2.27 -10.10 4.53
CA SER A 71 3.26 -9.36 3.75
C SER A 71 4.66 -9.56 4.32
N ASP A 72 5.64 -9.80 3.43
CA ASP A 72 7.06 -9.84 3.83
C ASP A 72 7.63 -8.45 4.16
N LEU A 73 7.03 -7.40 3.59
CA LEU A 73 7.47 -6.00 3.76
C LEU A 73 6.28 -5.06 3.88
N LEU A 74 6.35 -4.15 4.85
CA LEU A 74 5.35 -3.11 5.06
C LEU A 74 5.90 -1.73 4.68
N LEU A 75 5.28 -1.12 3.66
CA LEU A 75 5.63 0.21 3.17
C LEU A 75 5.01 1.31 4.04
N MET A 76 5.85 2.20 4.57
CA MET A 76 5.47 3.40 5.32
C MET A 76 6.25 4.64 4.83
N PRO A 77 5.99 5.14 3.59
CA PRO A 77 6.75 6.24 2.98
C PRO A 77 6.26 7.63 3.43
N SER A 78 5.59 7.72 4.59
CA SER A 78 4.98 8.94 5.11
C SER A 78 5.98 10.09 5.17
N ARG A 79 5.60 11.26 4.66
CA ARG A 79 6.37 12.50 4.80
C ARG A 79 6.45 12.96 6.25
N TYR A 80 5.39 12.71 7.02
CA TYR A 80 5.35 12.88 8.48
C TYR A 80 4.24 12.02 9.10
N GLU A 81 4.51 11.47 10.29
CA GLU A 81 3.57 10.65 11.07
C GLU A 81 3.39 11.25 12.47
N PRO A 82 2.21 11.80 12.82
CA PRO A 82 1.97 12.34 14.16
C PRO A 82 1.83 11.22 15.22
N CYS A 83 1.45 10.00 14.84
CA CYS A 83 1.51 8.80 15.67
C CYS A 83 1.55 7.55 14.77
N GLY A 84 2.59 6.72 14.92
CA GLY A 84 2.96 5.62 14.02
C GLY A 84 2.36 4.26 14.34
N LEU A 85 1.05 4.16 14.56
CA LEU A 85 0.40 2.90 14.97
C LEU A 85 0.61 1.75 13.96
N THR A 86 0.64 2.05 12.65
CA THR A 86 0.91 1.05 11.61
C THR A 86 2.30 0.42 11.75
N GLN A 87 3.31 1.20 12.20
CA GLN A 87 4.66 0.69 12.43
C GLN A 87 4.71 -0.27 13.63
N LEU A 88 3.93 0.04 14.68
CA LEU A 88 3.80 -0.81 15.86
C LEU A 88 3.07 -2.13 15.53
N TYR A 89 2.08 -2.10 14.63
CA TYR A 89 1.47 -3.33 14.14
C TYR A 89 2.47 -4.16 13.34
N GLY A 90 3.27 -3.55 12.46
CA GLY A 90 4.34 -4.27 11.75
C GLY A 90 5.26 -5.02 12.71
N LEU A 91 5.83 -4.34 13.71
CA LEU A 91 6.71 -4.98 14.71
C LEU A 91 6.06 -6.15 15.47
N LYS A 92 4.73 -6.15 15.61
CA LYS A 92 3.99 -7.24 16.26
C LYS A 92 3.77 -8.44 15.33
N TYR A 93 3.58 -8.19 14.04
CA TYR A 93 3.28 -9.22 13.05
C TYR A 93 4.54 -9.83 12.39
N GLY A 94 5.69 -9.16 12.50
CA GLY A 94 6.97 -9.61 11.94
C GLY A 94 7.31 -8.85 10.66
#